data_AF-A0A961Q1A8-F1
#
_entry.id   AF-A0A961Q1A8-F1
#
_cell.length_a   1.000
_cell.length_b   1.000
_cell.length_c   1.000
_cell.angle_alpha   90.00
_cell.angle_beta   90.00
_cell.angle_gamma   90.00
#
_symmetry.space_group_name_H-M   'P 1'
#
loop_
_entity.id
_entity.type
_entity.pdbx_description
1 polymer ?
#
loop_
_entity_poly.entity_id
_entity_poly.type
_entity_poly.pdbx_seq_one_letter_code
_entity_poly.pdbx_strand_id
1 'polypeptide(L)'
;MNRSDVNEILLSADRFIRSFGYVLPPFAYWTPDQMKAAPHGEIVRRAMGWDITDYGQGRFDELGLFLFTVRNGLTADLRTGGGMVYAEKIMISRERQISPMHRHFLKTEDIINRGGGDLVLELFMAGEDGTIDRDAEVSVLVDGSRRRQKGGEHLRLKPGESVTLTPTVWHAFWGENGDVLIG
;
A
#
# COMPACT_ATOMS: atom_id res chain seq x y z
N MET A 1 0.97 -5.73 -18.76
CA MET A 1 2.42 -5.51 -18.64
C MET A 1 3.20 -6.71 -19.17
N ASN A 2 4.32 -6.50 -19.86
CA ASN A 2 5.19 -7.61 -20.27
C ASN A 2 6.03 -8.12 -19.09
N ARG A 3 6.49 -9.37 -19.18
CA ARG A 3 7.37 -9.95 -18.13
C ARG A 3 8.70 -9.21 -18.00
N SER A 4 9.24 -8.65 -19.08
CA SER A 4 10.42 -7.80 -19.07
C SER A 4 10.23 -6.60 -18.15
N ASP A 5 9.13 -5.87 -18.32
CA ASP A 5 8.82 -4.65 -17.57
C ASP A 5 8.67 -4.98 -16.08
N VAL A 6 7.98 -6.08 -15.77
CA VAL A 6 7.83 -6.58 -14.40
C VAL A 6 9.19 -6.89 -13.77
N ASN A 7 10.10 -7.53 -14.51
CA ASN A 7 11.44 -7.85 -13.99
C ASN A 7 12.28 -6.60 -13.73
N GLU A 8 12.21 -5.60 -14.61
CA GLU A 8 12.89 -4.31 -14.42
C GLU A 8 12.34 -3.56 -13.21
N ILE A 9 11.01 -3.54 -13.05
CA ILE A 9 10.34 -2.97 -11.87
C ILE A 9 10.84 -3.66 -10.60
N LEU A 10 10.83 -5.00 -10.53
CA LEU A 10 11.33 -5.75 -9.37
C LEU A 10 12.77 -5.37 -8.99
N LEU A 11 13.67 -5.31 -9.98
CA LEU A 11 15.08 -4.96 -9.75
C LEU A 11 15.25 -3.51 -9.28
N SER A 12 14.51 -2.57 -9.88
CA SER A 12 14.52 -1.16 -9.46
C SER A 12 13.96 -0.97 -8.05
N ALA A 13 12.86 -1.66 -7.74
CA ALA A 13 12.19 -1.59 -6.47
C ALA A 13 13.02 -2.19 -5.33
N ASP A 14 13.67 -3.34 -5.55
CA ASP A 14 14.59 -3.91 -4.54
C ASP A 14 15.76 -2.96 -4.25
N ARG A 15 16.35 -2.32 -5.27
CA ARG A 15 17.39 -1.31 -5.06
C ARG A 15 16.89 -0.11 -4.26
N PHE A 16 15.68 0.37 -4.57
CA PHE A 16 15.07 1.48 -3.85
C PHE A 16 14.76 1.12 -2.39
N ILE A 17 14.15 -0.03 -2.13
CA ILE A 17 13.86 -0.52 -0.78
C ILE A 17 15.16 -0.63 0.04
N ARG A 18 16.23 -1.20 -0.54
CA ARG A 18 17.53 -1.35 0.11
C ARG A 18 18.23 -0.02 0.39
N SER A 19 17.98 1.04 -0.38
CA SER A 19 18.62 2.35 -0.14
C SER A 19 18.16 3.00 1.17
N PHE A 20 16.98 2.61 1.69
CA PHE A 20 16.48 2.99 3.02
C PHE A 20 16.91 2.02 4.13
N GLY A 21 17.77 1.04 3.82
CA GLY A 21 18.21 0.02 4.78
C GLY A 21 17.16 -1.05 5.10
N TYR A 22 16.03 -1.08 4.38
CA TYR A 22 15.04 -2.14 4.56
C TYR A 22 15.48 -3.41 3.84
N VAL A 23 15.47 -4.54 4.54
CA VAL A 23 15.88 -5.85 4.02
C VAL A 23 14.66 -6.77 3.93
N LEU A 24 14.34 -7.20 2.72
CA LEU A 24 13.22 -8.12 2.49
C LEU A 24 13.55 -9.54 2.97
N PRO A 25 12.54 -10.34 3.35
CA PRO A 25 12.74 -11.71 3.78
C PRO A 25 13.31 -12.58 2.64
N PRO A 26 14.06 -13.66 2.95
CA PRO A 26 14.76 -14.45 1.93
C PRO A 26 13.90 -14.96 0.77
N PHE A 27 12.62 -15.25 1.00
CA PHE A 27 11.72 -15.74 -0.04
C PHE A 27 11.42 -14.71 -1.15
N ALA A 28 11.66 -13.42 -0.90
CA ALA A 28 11.56 -12.37 -1.91
C ALA A 28 12.53 -12.61 -3.09
N TYR A 29 13.63 -13.32 -2.84
CA TYR A 29 14.72 -13.52 -3.78
C TYR A 29 14.77 -14.92 -4.40
N TRP A 30 13.73 -15.73 -4.17
CA TRP A 30 13.68 -17.06 -4.77
C TRP A 30 13.57 -16.99 -6.29
N THR A 31 14.39 -17.78 -6.97
CA THR A 31 14.17 -18.09 -8.39
C THR A 31 12.90 -18.94 -8.55
N PRO A 32 12.32 -19.03 -9.76
CA PRO A 32 11.18 -19.90 -10.01
C PRO A 32 11.41 -21.36 -9.58
N ASP A 33 12.62 -21.90 -9.74
CA ASP A 33 12.93 -23.27 -9.34
C ASP A 33 13.10 -23.43 -7.82
N GLN A 34 13.66 -22.43 -7.14
CA GLN A 34 13.67 -22.40 -5.67
C GLN A 34 12.25 -22.32 -5.11
N MET A 35 11.38 -21.51 -5.72
CA MET A 35 9.97 -21.41 -5.32
C MET A 35 9.26 -22.76 -5.49
N LYS A 36 9.44 -23.47 -6.62
CA LYS A 36 8.86 -24.80 -6.84
C LYS A 36 9.34 -25.84 -5.81
N ALA A 37 10.60 -25.75 -5.38
CA ALA A 37 11.19 -26.70 -4.43
C ALA A 37 10.86 -26.39 -2.97
N ALA A 38 10.58 -25.14 -2.63
CA ALA A 38 10.33 -24.71 -1.24
C ALA A 38 8.92 -25.06 -0.75
N PRO A 39 8.71 -25.28 0.57
CA PRO A 39 7.39 -25.45 1.17
C PRO A 39 6.66 -24.10 1.28
N HIS A 40 6.19 -23.57 0.16
CA HIS A 40 5.60 -22.23 0.04
C HIS A 40 4.09 -22.16 0.36
N GLY A 41 3.52 -23.22 0.93
CA GLY A 41 2.07 -23.34 1.17
C GLY A 41 1.49 -22.17 1.97
N GLU A 42 2.13 -21.77 3.07
CA GLU A 42 1.66 -20.64 3.89
C GLU A 42 1.89 -19.27 3.21
N ILE A 43 2.93 -19.13 2.38
CA ILE A 43 3.17 -17.92 1.57
C ILE A 43 2.00 -17.71 0.61
N VAL A 44 1.62 -18.76 -0.11
CA VAL A 44 0.49 -18.71 -1.07
C VAL A 44 -0.83 -18.54 -0.33
N ARG A 45 -1.07 -19.31 0.74
CA ARG A 45 -2.31 -19.24 1.52
C ARG A 45 -2.59 -17.83 2.07
N ARG A 46 -1.54 -17.07 2.38
CA ARG A 46 -1.62 -15.70 2.92
C ARG A 46 -1.40 -14.62 1.87
N ALA A 47 -1.25 -14.99 0.60
CA ALA A 47 -0.96 -14.06 -0.50
C ALA A 47 0.23 -13.11 -0.19
N MET A 48 1.32 -13.68 0.32
CA MET A 48 2.54 -12.94 0.61
C MET A 48 3.45 -12.87 -0.63
N GLY A 49 4.34 -11.86 -0.66
CA GLY A 49 5.30 -11.67 -1.75
C GLY A 49 5.00 -10.46 -2.63
N TRP A 50 5.59 -10.47 -3.83
CA TRP A 50 5.55 -9.37 -4.79
C TRP A 50 4.17 -9.18 -5.42
N ASP A 51 3.76 -7.92 -5.56
CA ASP A 51 2.56 -7.49 -6.27
C ASP A 51 2.88 -6.23 -7.09
N ILE A 52 2.59 -6.28 -8.38
CA ILE A 52 2.82 -5.18 -9.34
C ILE A 52 1.56 -5.07 -10.17
N THR A 53 0.95 -3.89 -10.13
CA THR A 53 -0.32 -3.64 -10.82
C THR A 53 -0.27 -2.32 -11.57
N ASP A 54 -0.81 -2.32 -12.79
CA ASP A 54 -1.20 -1.13 -13.55
C ASP A 54 -2.73 -0.93 -13.52
N TYR A 55 -3.39 -1.63 -12.58
CA TYR A 55 -4.84 -1.72 -12.43
C TYR A 55 -5.58 -2.07 -13.73
N GLY A 56 -4.94 -2.83 -14.61
CA GLY A 56 -5.47 -3.24 -15.91
C GLY A 56 -5.52 -2.11 -16.94
N GLN A 57 -4.86 -0.97 -16.69
CA GLN A 57 -4.91 0.21 -17.57
C GLN A 57 -3.73 0.28 -18.56
N GLY A 58 -2.72 -0.59 -18.43
CA GLY A 58 -1.58 -0.62 -19.34
C GLY A 58 -0.64 0.60 -19.23
N ARG A 59 -0.78 1.42 -18.19
CA ARG A 59 -0.01 2.66 -17.97
C ARG A 59 0.62 2.72 -16.58
N PHE A 60 1.45 1.72 -16.26
CA PHE A 60 2.04 1.55 -14.93
C PHE A 60 2.68 2.83 -14.38
N ASP A 61 3.45 3.57 -15.17
CA ASP A 61 4.18 4.76 -14.71
C ASP A 61 3.26 5.92 -14.27
N GLU A 62 2.05 6.01 -14.83
CA GLU A 62 1.04 7.01 -14.46
C GLU A 62 0.09 6.49 -13.39
N LEU A 63 -0.34 5.24 -13.53
CA LEU A 63 -1.34 4.59 -12.72
C LEU A 63 -0.87 3.17 -12.43
N GLY A 64 -0.36 2.96 -11.24
CA GLY A 64 0.25 1.72 -10.86
C GLY A 64 0.74 1.73 -9.42
N LEU A 65 1.06 0.54 -8.92
CA LEU A 65 1.60 0.40 -7.59
C LEU A 65 2.51 -0.83 -7.54
N PHE A 66 3.62 -0.65 -6.83
CA PHE A 66 4.49 -1.74 -6.44
C PHE A 66 4.26 -2.08 -4.96
N LEU A 67 4.16 -3.36 -4.63
CA LEU A 67 4.09 -3.82 -3.24
C LEU A 67 4.84 -5.14 -3.03
N PHE A 68 5.26 -5.34 -1.78
CA PHE A 68 5.64 -6.63 -1.23
C PHE A 68 4.88 -6.86 0.06
N THR A 69 4.06 -7.91 0.11
CA THR A 69 3.35 -8.31 1.32
C THR A 69 4.29 -9.15 2.19
N VAL A 70 4.75 -8.56 3.30
CA VAL A 70 5.74 -9.16 4.21
C VAL A 70 5.09 -10.21 5.10
N ARG A 71 3.88 -9.91 5.60
CA ARG A 71 3.06 -10.82 6.42
C ARG A 71 1.59 -10.50 6.22
N ASN A 72 0.73 -11.50 6.32
CA ASN A 72 -0.71 -11.29 6.17
C ASN A 72 -1.56 -12.31 6.92
N GLY A 73 -2.55 -11.81 7.65
CA GLY A 73 -3.54 -12.59 8.37
C GLY A 73 -4.49 -13.39 7.48
N LEU A 74 -5.31 -14.22 8.12
CA LEU A 74 -6.45 -14.85 7.46
C LEU A 74 -7.74 -14.15 7.91
N THR A 75 -8.70 -14.01 6.99
CA THR A 75 -10.02 -13.43 7.33
C THR A 75 -10.75 -14.20 8.44
N ALA A 76 -10.47 -15.50 8.58
CA ALA A 76 -11.02 -16.31 9.67
C ALA A 76 -10.52 -15.85 11.06
N ASP A 77 -9.25 -15.46 11.16
CA ASP A 77 -8.63 -14.97 12.40
C ASP A 77 -9.26 -13.63 12.83
N LEU A 78 -9.60 -12.76 11.87
CA LEU A 78 -10.30 -11.50 12.13
C LEU A 78 -11.67 -11.70 12.78
N ARG A 79 -12.41 -12.75 12.40
CA ARG A 79 -13.76 -13.02 12.94
C ARG A 79 -13.74 -13.47 14.40
N THR A 80 -12.67 -14.14 14.81
CA THR A 80 -12.51 -14.64 16.18
C THR A 80 -11.74 -13.66 17.07
N GLY A 81 -11.12 -12.63 16.50
CA GLY A 81 -10.30 -11.67 17.21
C GLY A 81 -8.98 -12.26 17.75
N GLY A 82 -8.58 -13.43 17.25
CA GLY A 82 -7.38 -14.14 17.69
C GLY A 82 -6.54 -14.62 16.51
N GLY A 83 -5.25 -14.89 16.74
CA GLY A 83 -4.31 -15.24 15.67
C GLY A 83 -3.69 -14.01 15.00
N MET A 84 -3.35 -14.11 13.71
CA MET A 84 -2.67 -13.03 12.99
C MET A 84 -3.71 -12.10 12.37
N VAL A 85 -4.19 -11.13 13.17
CA VAL A 85 -5.21 -10.16 12.78
C VAL A 85 -4.64 -8.90 12.12
N TYR A 86 -3.40 -8.97 11.65
CA TYR A 86 -2.64 -7.86 11.09
C TYR A 86 -1.94 -8.28 9.79
N ALA A 87 -1.54 -7.27 9.02
CA ALA A 87 -0.74 -7.42 7.81
C ALA A 87 0.32 -6.33 7.77
N GLU A 88 1.38 -6.55 7.00
CA GLU A 88 2.41 -5.56 6.74
C GLU A 88 2.80 -5.65 5.26
N LYS A 89 2.86 -4.50 4.60
CA LYS A 89 3.31 -4.38 3.21
C LYS A 89 4.37 -3.30 3.13
N ILE A 90 5.35 -3.50 2.25
CA ILE A 90 6.24 -2.44 1.79
C ILE A 90 5.85 -2.12 0.36
N MET A 91 5.68 -0.84 0.04
CA MET A 91 5.17 -0.37 -1.23
C MET A 91 6.04 0.75 -1.76
N ILE A 92 5.97 0.98 -3.07
CA ILE A 92 6.58 2.13 -3.71
C ILE A 92 5.52 2.80 -4.56
N SER A 93 5.31 4.08 -4.31
CA SER A 93 4.64 4.97 -5.25
C SER A 93 5.72 5.82 -5.91
N ARG A 94 5.85 5.73 -7.23
CA ARG A 94 6.74 6.59 -8.00
C ARG A 94 6.25 8.03 -7.97
N GLU A 95 7.13 8.97 -8.26
CA GLU A 95 6.74 10.38 -8.42
C GLU A 95 5.57 10.50 -9.41
N ARG A 96 4.45 11.08 -8.95
CA ARG A 96 3.18 11.28 -9.68
C ARG A 96 2.48 10.00 -10.15
N GLN A 97 2.89 8.82 -9.70
CA GLN A 97 2.22 7.56 -9.98
C GLN A 97 1.02 7.37 -9.05
N ILE A 98 -0.19 7.31 -9.63
CA ILE A 98 -1.44 7.27 -8.89
C ILE A 98 -1.81 5.83 -8.50
N SER A 99 -2.03 5.63 -7.20
CA SER A 99 -2.91 4.58 -6.70
C SER A 99 -4.34 5.14 -6.65
N PRO A 100 -5.30 4.58 -7.42
CA PRO A 100 -6.61 5.17 -7.66
C PRO A 100 -7.48 5.18 -6.41
N MET A 101 -8.49 6.06 -6.45
CA MET A 101 -9.47 6.24 -5.37
C MET A 101 -10.19 4.93 -5.05
N HIS A 102 -10.05 4.47 -3.81
CA HIS A 102 -10.71 3.26 -3.31
C HIS A 102 -10.95 3.33 -1.80
N ARG A 103 -11.67 2.34 -1.28
CA ARG A 103 -11.78 2.08 0.16
C ARG A 103 -11.75 0.58 0.40
N HIS A 104 -11.54 0.21 1.65
CA HIS A 104 -11.63 -1.18 2.07
C HIS A 104 -12.94 -1.45 2.79
N PHE A 105 -13.54 -2.61 2.54
CA PHE A 105 -14.76 -3.00 3.25
C PHE A 105 -14.52 -3.40 4.70
N LEU A 106 -13.32 -3.92 5.01
CA LEU A 106 -12.99 -4.49 6.32
C LEU A 106 -11.70 -3.94 6.92
N LYS A 107 -10.69 -3.67 6.08
CA LYS A 107 -9.35 -3.29 6.54
C LYS A 107 -9.36 -1.86 7.09
N THR A 108 -8.86 -1.71 8.31
CA THR A 108 -8.25 -0.46 8.77
C THR A 108 -6.76 -0.58 8.50
N GLU A 109 -6.16 0.48 7.97
CA GLU A 109 -4.71 0.52 7.72
C GLU A 109 -4.09 1.81 8.21
N ASP A 110 -2.83 1.72 8.59
CA ASP A 110 -1.96 2.88 8.69
C ASP A 110 -1.13 2.93 7.41
N ILE A 111 -1.21 4.03 6.67
CA ILE A 111 -0.32 4.29 5.55
C ILE A 111 0.82 5.17 6.06
N ILE A 112 2.06 4.67 5.94
CA ILE A 112 3.23 5.30 6.54
C ILE A 112 4.20 5.74 5.43
N ASN A 113 4.61 7.01 5.43
CA ASN A 113 5.74 7.45 4.62
C ASN A 113 7.04 7.03 5.31
N ARG A 114 7.66 5.94 4.85
CA ARG A 114 8.90 5.39 5.41
C ARG A 114 10.14 6.16 4.94
N GLY A 115 10.03 6.96 3.88
CA GLY A 115 11.13 7.76 3.34
C GLY A 115 10.99 8.10 1.85
N GLY A 116 11.85 9.01 1.38
CA GLY A 116 11.87 9.47 -0.01
C GLY A 116 11.17 10.81 -0.15
N GLY A 117 10.27 10.91 -1.12
CA GLY A 117 9.42 12.08 -1.35
C GLY A 117 8.31 12.26 -0.30
N ASP A 118 7.36 13.12 -0.64
CA ASP A 118 6.14 13.35 0.11
C ASP A 118 5.06 12.39 -0.37
N LEU A 119 4.40 11.68 0.56
CA LEU A 119 3.20 10.91 0.24
C LEU A 119 1.99 11.83 0.29
N VAL A 120 1.27 11.94 -0.82
CA VAL A 120 0.07 12.77 -0.93
C VAL A 120 -1.15 11.87 -0.99
N LEU A 121 -2.16 12.18 -0.16
CA LEU A 121 -3.42 11.46 -0.15
C LEU A 121 -4.58 12.42 -0.40
N GLU A 122 -5.45 12.07 -1.34
CA GLU A 122 -6.76 12.69 -1.50
C GLU A 122 -7.79 11.84 -0.74
N LEU A 123 -8.56 12.46 0.16
CA LEU A 123 -9.43 11.75 1.10
C LEU A 123 -10.89 12.19 0.98
N PHE A 124 -11.81 11.23 1.11
CA PHE A 124 -13.24 11.48 1.32
C PHE A 124 -13.81 10.53 2.37
N MET A 125 -14.92 10.92 3.01
CA MET A 125 -15.69 9.99 3.84
C MET A 125 -16.68 9.22 2.97
N ALA A 126 -16.98 7.98 3.36
CA ALA A 126 -18.05 7.20 2.77
C ALA A 126 -19.41 7.62 3.33
N GLY A 127 -20.41 7.79 2.45
CA GLY A 127 -21.81 7.93 2.84
C GLY A 127 -22.42 6.61 3.34
N GLU A 128 -23.70 6.64 3.70
CA GLU A 128 -24.40 5.46 4.25
C GLU A 128 -24.44 4.27 3.27
N ASP A 129 -24.54 4.54 1.97
CA ASP A 129 -24.50 3.53 0.90
C ASP A 129 -23.06 3.09 0.54
N GLY A 130 -22.07 3.67 1.22
CA GLY A 130 -20.65 3.40 1.02
C GLY A 130 -20.06 4.12 -0.19
N THR A 131 -20.78 4.99 -0.90
CA THR A 131 -20.25 5.87 -1.95
C THR A 131 -19.50 7.07 -1.34
N ILE A 132 -18.89 7.93 -2.16
CA ILE A 132 -18.20 9.13 -1.68
C ILE A 132 -19.22 10.18 -1.26
N ASP A 133 -19.19 10.57 0.01
CA ASP A 133 -19.86 11.78 0.50
C ASP A 133 -18.91 12.98 0.28
N ARG A 134 -19.32 13.88 -0.63
CA ARG A 134 -18.51 15.06 -1.00
C ARG A 134 -18.67 16.23 -0.03
N ASP A 135 -19.71 16.22 0.79
CA ASP A 135 -20.04 17.31 1.71
C ASP A 135 -19.52 17.02 3.13
N ALA A 136 -19.25 15.76 3.45
CA ALA A 136 -18.68 15.35 4.74
C ALA A 136 -17.26 15.88 4.97
N GLU A 137 -16.99 16.32 6.20
CA GLU A 137 -15.64 16.61 6.68
C GLU A 137 -14.86 15.31 6.91
N VAL A 138 -13.65 15.23 6.38
CA VAL A 138 -12.72 14.12 6.63
C VAL A 138 -12.13 14.29 8.02
N SER A 139 -12.14 13.21 8.81
CA SER A 139 -11.62 13.19 10.19
C SER A 139 -10.79 11.92 10.43
N VAL A 140 -9.47 12.05 10.31
CA VAL A 140 -8.51 10.93 10.40
C VAL A 140 -7.52 11.13 11.54
N LEU A 141 -6.82 10.06 11.94
CA LEU A 141 -5.68 10.16 12.85
C LEU A 141 -4.39 10.25 12.01
N VAL A 142 -3.57 11.25 12.28
CA VAL A 142 -2.21 11.40 11.75
C VAL A 142 -1.27 11.32 12.93
N ASP A 143 -0.43 10.28 12.97
CA ASP A 143 0.50 10.00 14.08
C ASP A 143 -0.17 10.07 15.47
N GLY A 144 -1.38 9.50 15.56
CA GLY A 144 -2.20 9.50 16.78
C GLY A 144 -2.95 10.81 17.07
N SER A 145 -2.71 11.88 16.30
CA SER A 145 -3.38 13.18 16.45
C SER A 145 -4.53 13.33 15.47
N ARG A 146 -5.67 13.86 15.95
CA ARG A 146 -6.85 14.08 15.11
C ARG A 146 -6.60 15.22 14.12
N ARG A 147 -6.79 14.94 12.83
CA ARG A 147 -6.76 15.95 11.75
C ARG A 147 -8.12 16.00 11.05
N ARG A 148 -8.57 17.21 10.74
CA ARG A 148 -9.82 17.50 10.04
C ARG A 148 -9.53 18.32 8.79
N GLN A 149 -10.21 18.01 7.69
CA GLN A 149 -10.09 18.71 6.41
C GLN A 149 -11.35 18.50 5.57
N LYS A 150 -11.56 19.31 4.53
CA LYS A 150 -12.69 19.09 3.62
C LYS A 150 -12.45 17.86 2.76
N GLY A 151 -13.52 17.20 2.33
CA GLY A 151 -13.43 16.14 1.32
C GLY A 151 -12.74 16.63 0.05
N GLY A 152 -11.79 15.84 -0.47
CA GLY A 152 -11.00 16.16 -1.65
C GLY A 152 -9.78 17.05 -1.39
N GLU A 153 -9.60 17.56 -0.16
CA GLU A 153 -8.34 18.23 0.19
C GLU A 153 -7.19 17.20 0.31
N HIS A 154 -5.98 17.64 -0.01
CA HIS A 154 -4.80 16.79 0.00
C HIS A 154 -4.13 16.78 1.39
N LEU A 155 -4.05 15.60 1.98
CA LEU A 155 -3.17 15.33 3.11
C LEU A 155 -1.75 15.08 2.59
N ARG A 156 -0.75 15.76 3.14
CA ARG A 156 0.67 15.47 2.89
C ARG A 156 1.26 14.76 4.09
N LEU A 157 1.94 13.65 3.86
CA LEU A 157 2.79 12.98 4.85
C LEU A 157 4.25 13.10 4.40
N LYS A 158 5.05 13.78 5.21
CA LYS A 158 6.51 13.83 5.09
C LYS A 158 7.12 12.50 5.58
N PRO A 159 8.39 12.22 5.24
CA PRO A 159 9.09 11.06 5.79
C PRO A 159 8.96 10.97 7.32
N GLY A 160 8.46 9.84 7.81
CA GLY A 160 8.20 9.56 9.22
C GLY A 160 6.75 9.75 9.68
N GLU A 161 5.91 10.41 8.89
CA GLU A 161 4.49 10.63 9.20
C GLU A 161 3.60 9.48 8.68
N SER A 162 2.47 9.28 9.35
CA SER A 162 1.51 8.21 9.07
C SER A 162 0.06 8.66 9.23
N VAL A 163 -0.86 8.01 8.51
CA VAL A 163 -2.31 8.23 8.65
C VAL A 163 -3.06 6.92 8.82
N THR A 164 -3.99 6.89 9.78
CA THR A 164 -4.93 5.76 9.96
C THR A 164 -6.18 5.97 9.12
N LEU A 165 -6.46 5.04 8.22
CA LEU A 165 -7.62 5.01 7.34
C LEU A 165 -8.54 3.85 7.74
N THR A 166 -9.75 4.16 8.19
CA THR A 166 -10.79 3.18 8.50
C THR A 166 -11.57 2.76 7.24
N PRO A 167 -12.37 1.67 7.27
CA PRO A 167 -13.18 1.23 6.13
C PRO A 167 -14.11 2.28 5.51
N THR A 168 -14.40 3.34 6.25
CA THR A 168 -15.23 4.48 5.83
C THR A 168 -14.45 5.61 5.13
N VAL A 169 -13.13 5.47 4.95
CA VAL A 169 -12.30 6.51 4.32
C VAL A 169 -11.91 6.08 2.91
N TRP A 170 -12.44 6.82 1.93
CA TRP A 170 -12.00 6.75 0.54
C TRP A 170 -10.68 7.47 0.39
N HIS A 171 -9.74 6.87 -0.33
CA HIS A 171 -8.41 7.40 -0.52
C HIS A 171 -7.81 7.07 -1.89
N ALA A 172 -7.14 8.05 -2.48
CA ALA A 172 -6.16 7.89 -3.56
C ALA A 172 -4.81 8.45 -3.06
N PHE A 173 -3.70 7.97 -3.61
CA PHE A 173 -2.38 8.49 -3.21
C PHE A 173 -1.33 8.43 -4.33
N TRP A 174 -0.32 9.28 -4.21
CA TRP A 174 0.84 9.37 -5.11
C TRP A 174 2.05 9.98 -4.39
N GLY A 175 3.24 9.81 -4.96
CA GLY A 175 4.46 10.50 -4.54
C GLY A 175 4.59 11.91 -5.15
N GLU A 176 5.02 12.88 -4.36
CA GLU A 176 5.50 14.20 -4.82
C GLU A 176 6.93 14.43 -4.35
N ASN A 177 7.72 15.23 -5.09
CA ASN A 177 9.11 15.51 -4.76
C ASN A 177 10.01 14.25 -4.72
N GLY A 178 9.67 13.26 -5.55
CA GLY A 178 10.39 11.99 -5.69
C GLY A 178 9.53 10.76 -5.39
N ASP A 179 10.13 9.59 -5.60
CA ASP A 179 9.55 8.30 -5.24
C ASP A 179 9.42 8.17 -3.72
N VAL A 180 8.38 7.46 -3.27
CA VAL A 180 8.07 7.28 -1.85
C VAL A 180 8.13 5.81 -1.49
N LEU A 181 8.89 5.48 -0.44
CA LEU A 181 8.80 4.20 0.24
C LEU A 181 7.65 4.27 1.23
N ILE A 182 6.64 3.43 1.02
CA ILE A 182 5.43 3.39 1.86
C ILE A 182 5.42 2.06 2.60
N GLY A 183 4.90 2.03 3.82
CA GLY A 183 4.57 0.77 4.46
C GLY A 183 3.65 0.91 5.63
#